data_AF-A0AAQ3X5R5-F1
#
_entry.id   AF-A0AAQ3X5R5-F1
#
_cell.length_a   1.000
_cell.length_b   1.000
_cell.length_c   1.000
_cell.angle_alpha   90.00
_cell.angle_beta   90.00
_cell.angle_gamma   90.00
#
_symmetry.space_group_name_H-M   'P 1'
#
loop_
_entity.id
_entity.type
_entity.pdbx_description
1 polymer ?
#
loop_
_entity_poly.entity_id
_entity_poly.type
_entity_poly.pdbx_seq_one_letter_code
_entity_poly.pdbx_strand_id
1 'polypeptide(L)'
;MLEKDRISYFYDGDVGNVYFGPNHPMKPHRLCMTHHLVLSYGLHKKMEIYRPHKAYPIELAQFHSADYVEFLHRITPDTQHLYANNLGEDCPVFDNLFEFCQIYAGGTLDAARRLNHKTCDVAINWAGGLHHAKKCEASGFCYINDLVLGILELLKYHARVLYIDIDVHHGDGVEEAFYFTDRVMTVSFHKYGDLFFPGTGEREGKYYAINIPLKDGIDDASFTRLFKTIIAKVVETYLPGAIVLQCGADSLARDRLGCFNLSIEGHSECVKFVKKFNIPLLVTGGGGYTKENVARCWAVETGVLLDTELPNEIPNNEYIEYFAPDYTLKVPNLNMVPPDFFIPDFDEDELDPDERVDQHTQDKQIHRDDEYYEGDDDNDQR
;
A
#
# COMPACT_ATOMS: atom_id res chain seq x y z
N MET A 1 -8.64 30.26 -8.70
CA MET A 1 -9.06 28.99 -8.09
C MET A 1 -7.89 28.05 -8.28
N LEU A 2 -7.45 27.33 -7.24
CA LEU A 2 -6.46 26.27 -7.44
C LEU A 2 -7.10 25.22 -8.36
N GLU A 3 -6.36 24.77 -9.37
CA GLU A 3 -6.81 23.69 -10.24
C GLU A 3 -6.96 22.41 -9.40
N LYS A 4 -7.99 21.61 -9.68
CA LYS A 4 -8.24 20.39 -8.91
C LYS A 4 -7.17 19.35 -9.27
N ASP A 5 -6.62 18.65 -8.27
CA ASP A 5 -5.62 17.61 -8.50
C ASP A 5 -6.16 16.53 -9.45
N ARG A 6 -5.33 16.13 -10.43
CA ARG A 6 -5.57 14.98 -11.29
C ARG A 6 -5.08 13.73 -10.58
N ILE A 7 -5.97 12.77 -10.38
CA ILE A 7 -5.69 11.56 -9.61
C ILE A 7 -5.74 10.35 -10.53
N SER A 8 -4.69 9.53 -10.47
CA SER A 8 -4.64 8.22 -11.13
C SER A 8 -4.67 7.12 -10.09
N TYR A 9 -5.49 6.09 -10.29
CA TYR A 9 -5.67 4.98 -9.38
C TYR A 9 -5.41 3.66 -10.11
N PHE A 10 -4.58 2.80 -9.54
CA PHE A 10 -4.13 1.56 -10.16
C PHE A 10 -4.76 0.35 -9.46
N TYR A 11 -5.40 -0.51 -10.25
CA TYR A 11 -6.01 -1.75 -9.75
C TYR A 11 -6.03 -2.82 -10.85
N ASP A 12 -5.75 -4.06 -10.46
CA ASP A 12 -5.94 -5.24 -11.29
C ASP A 12 -6.81 -6.23 -10.50
N GLY A 13 -7.94 -6.66 -11.05
CA GLY A 13 -8.83 -7.61 -10.40
C GLY A 13 -8.19 -8.97 -10.09
N ASP A 14 -7.09 -9.34 -10.77
CA ASP A 14 -6.42 -10.61 -10.54
C ASP A 14 -5.72 -10.68 -9.16
N VAL A 15 -5.51 -9.55 -8.47
CA VAL A 15 -4.98 -9.52 -7.08
C VAL A 15 -5.89 -10.25 -6.08
N GLY A 16 -7.19 -10.32 -6.35
CA GLY A 16 -8.16 -11.03 -5.50
C GLY A 16 -8.00 -12.53 -5.50
N ASN A 17 -7.33 -13.09 -6.51
CA ASN A 17 -7.10 -14.54 -6.64
C ASN A 17 -5.90 -15.03 -5.82
N VAL A 18 -5.15 -14.11 -5.21
CA VAL A 18 -3.89 -14.43 -4.55
C VAL A 18 -4.15 -14.90 -3.12
N TYR A 19 -3.70 -16.11 -2.82
CA TYR A 19 -3.86 -16.76 -1.54
C TYR A 19 -2.50 -17.18 -0.98
N PHE A 20 -2.07 -16.56 0.11
CA PHE A 20 -0.76 -16.81 0.72
C PHE A 20 -0.67 -18.17 1.42
N GLY A 21 -1.81 -18.78 1.75
CA GLY A 21 -1.87 -20.05 2.45
C GLY A 21 -2.82 -20.05 3.65
N PRO A 22 -3.12 -21.23 4.21
CA PRO A 22 -3.99 -21.38 5.37
C PRO A 22 -3.39 -20.64 6.57
N ASN A 23 -4.25 -19.98 7.35
CA ASN A 23 -3.85 -19.17 8.52
C ASN A 23 -2.84 -18.03 8.26
N HIS A 24 -2.42 -17.77 7.01
CA HIS A 24 -1.49 -16.69 6.73
C HIS A 24 -2.18 -15.33 6.88
N PRO A 25 -1.60 -14.35 7.61
CA PRO A 25 -2.29 -13.09 7.94
C PRO A 25 -2.42 -12.14 6.74
N MET A 26 -1.47 -12.18 5.78
CA MET A 26 -1.59 -11.41 4.54
C MET A 26 -2.73 -11.98 3.67
N LYS A 27 -3.80 -11.21 3.51
CA LYS A 27 -4.96 -11.53 2.66
C LYS A 27 -5.10 -10.48 1.55
N PRO A 28 -4.57 -10.72 0.33
CA PRO A 28 -4.74 -9.81 -0.81
C PRO A 28 -6.18 -9.45 -1.16
N HIS A 29 -7.15 -10.28 -0.76
CA HIS A 29 -8.59 -10.00 -0.84
C HIS A 29 -9.00 -8.62 -0.30
N ARG A 30 -8.27 -8.08 0.70
CA ARG A 30 -8.48 -6.71 1.21
C ARG A 30 -8.43 -5.64 0.12
N LEU A 31 -7.67 -5.87 -0.96
CA LEU A 31 -7.56 -4.97 -2.11
C LEU A 31 -8.86 -4.91 -2.92
N CYS A 32 -9.52 -6.05 -3.11
CA CYS A 32 -10.83 -6.14 -3.77
C CYS A 32 -11.90 -5.44 -2.93
N MET A 33 -11.88 -5.67 -1.61
CA MET A 33 -12.78 -4.98 -0.68
C MET A 33 -12.61 -3.45 -0.74
N THR A 34 -11.37 -2.94 -0.74
CA THR A 34 -11.09 -1.51 -0.93
C THR A 34 -11.63 -1.01 -2.27
N HIS A 35 -11.37 -1.74 -3.36
CA HIS A 35 -11.81 -1.33 -4.70
C HIS A 35 -13.33 -1.23 -4.78
N HIS A 36 -14.06 -2.21 -4.24
CA HIS A 36 -15.52 -2.20 -4.21
C HIS A 36 -16.11 -1.07 -3.37
N LEU A 37 -15.46 -0.67 -2.27
CA LEU A 37 -15.83 0.55 -1.56
C LEU A 37 -15.59 1.80 -2.40
N VAL A 38 -14.43 1.90 -3.07
CA VAL A 38 -14.12 3.01 -3.99
C VAL A 38 -15.19 3.13 -5.10
N LEU A 39 -15.67 2.00 -5.62
CA LEU A 39 -16.74 1.95 -6.61
C LEU A 39 -18.09 2.36 -6.00
N SER A 40 -18.48 1.77 -4.88
CA SER A 40 -19.80 1.95 -4.27
C SER A 40 -20.01 3.38 -3.74
N TYR A 41 -18.95 4.04 -3.27
CA TYR A 41 -18.95 5.46 -2.91
C TYR A 41 -18.89 6.41 -4.12
N GLY A 42 -18.74 5.91 -5.34
CA GLY A 42 -18.66 6.72 -6.56
C GLY A 42 -17.35 7.50 -6.70
N LEU A 43 -16.28 7.08 -5.99
CA LEU A 43 -14.99 7.76 -6.02
C LEU A 43 -14.29 7.60 -7.38
N HIS A 44 -14.46 6.45 -8.04
CA HIS A 44 -13.97 6.19 -9.40
C HIS A 44 -14.36 7.27 -10.40
N LYS A 45 -15.54 7.91 -10.25
CA LYS A 45 -16.01 8.98 -11.15
C LYS A 45 -15.22 10.28 -11.04
N LYS A 46 -14.29 10.36 -10.09
CA LYS A 46 -13.49 11.57 -9.78
C LYS A 46 -12.00 11.37 -10.03
N MET A 47 -11.59 10.23 -10.57
CA MET A 47 -10.20 9.87 -10.85
C MET A 47 -10.11 9.00 -12.12
N GLU A 48 -8.92 8.87 -12.67
CA GLU A 48 -8.66 7.95 -13.77
C GLU A 48 -8.21 6.60 -13.22
N ILE A 49 -8.91 5.52 -13.59
CA ILE A 49 -8.56 4.17 -13.18
C ILE A 49 -7.74 3.50 -14.28
N TYR A 50 -6.64 2.87 -13.87
CA TYR A 50 -5.72 2.16 -14.74
C TYR A 50 -5.58 0.72 -14.26
N ARG A 51 -5.60 -0.20 -15.23
CA ARG A 51 -5.04 -1.52 -15.01
C ARG A 51 -3.51 -1.43 -15.16
N PRO A 52 -2.72 -1.81 -14.14
CA PRO A 52 -1.26 -1.73 -14.22
C PRO A 52 -0.72 -2.71 -15.26
N HIS A 53 0.40 -2.36 -15.90
CA HIS A 53 1.16 -3.38 -16.62
C HIS A 53 1.72 -4.41 -15.62
N LYS A 54 1.93 -5.64 -16.08
CA LYS A 54 2.75 -6.61 -15.35
C LYS A 54 4.21 -6.24 -15.52
N ALA A 55 4.88 -5.80 -14.46
CA ALA A 55 6.28 -5.41 -14.51
C ALA A 55 7.16 -6.52 -15.11
N TYR A 56 7.97 -6.17 -16.09
CA TYR A 56 8.89 -7.10 -16.73
C TYR A 56 10.06 -7.43 -15.79
N PRO A 57 10.64 -8.64 -15.86
CA PRO A 57 11.79 -9.02 -15.03
C PRO A 57 12.95 -8.01 -15.06
N ILE A 58 13.19 -7.36 -16.21
CA ILE A 58 14.23 -6.34 -16.37
C ILE A 58 13.96 -5.04 -15.60
N GLU A 59 12.69 -4.73 -15.35
CA GLU A 59 12.27 -3.59 -14.53
C GLU A 59 12.46 -3.92 -13.05
N LEU A 60 12.08 -5.12 -12.63
CA LEU A 60 12.30 -5.61 -11.26
C LEU A 60 13.81 -5.65 -10.93
N ALA A 61 14.63 -6.06 -11.90
CA ALA A 61 16.08 -6.12 -11.79
C ALA A 61 16.79 -4.74 -11.80
N GLN A 62 16.06 -3.62 -11.88
CA GLN A 62 16.66 -2.29 -11.68
C GLN A 62 17.13 -2.09 -10.23
N PHE A 63 16.48 -2.76 -9.27
CA PHE A 63 16.92 -2.81 -7.87
C PHE A 63 17.37 -4.21 -7.48
N HIS A 64 16.50 -5.21 -7.67
CA HIS A 64 16.76 -6.57 -7.24
C HIS A 64 17.88 -7.22 -8.05
N SER A 65 18.58 -8.19 -7.47
CA SER A 65 19.52 -8.99 -8.26
C SER A 65 18.79 -9.79 -9.33
N ALA A 66 19.40 -9.89 -10.53
CA ALA A 66 18.81 -10.66 -11.63
C ALA A 66 18.58 -12.13 -11.25
N ASP A 67 19.49 -12.71 -10.47
CA ASP A 67 19.37 -14.09 -9.98
C ASP A 67 18.17 -14.27 -9.02
N TYR A 68 17.88 -13.28 -8.18
CA TYR A 68 16.71 -13.30 -7.29
C TYR A 68 15.39 -13.16 -8.07
N VAL A 69 15.35 -12.26 -9.06
CA VAL A 69 14.17 -12.11 -9.93
C VAL A 69 13.91 -13.39 -10.72
N GLU A 70 14.96 -14.00 -11.28
CA GLU A 70 14.85 -15.27 -12.00
C GLU A 70 14.41 -16.42 -11.08
N PHE A 71 14.90 -16.42 -9.83
CA PHE A 71 14.44 -17.34 -8.80
C PHE A 71 12.93 -17.20 -8.56
N LEU A 72 12.44 -15.99 -8.29
CA LEU A 72 11.01 -15.75 -8.09
C LEU A 72 10.18 -16.09 -9.33
N HIS A 73 10.73 -15.87 -10.53
CA HIS A 73 10.06 -16.21 -11.79
C HIS A 73 9.85 -17.72 -11.98
N ARG A 74 10.76 -18.54 -11.46
CA ARG A 74 10.74 -20.00 -11.66
C ARG A 74 10.14 -20.78 -10.51
N ILE A 75 10.12 -20.22 -9.30
CA ILE A 75 9.64 -20.93 -8.13
C ILE A 75 8.12 -21.09 -8.15
N THR A 76 7.68 -22.30 -7.86
CA THR A 76 6.29 -22.72 -7.72
C THR A 76 6.18 -23.66 -6.52
N PRO A 77 4.97 -23.92 -5.99
CA PRO A 77 4.82 -24.90 -4.91
C PRO A 77 5.47 -26.25 -5.22
N ASP A 78 5.36 -26.71 -6.47
CA ASP A 78 5.96 -27.97 -6.94
C ASP A 78 7.49 -27.93 -7.00
N THR A 79 8.09 -26.78 -7.28
CA THR A 79 9.53 -26.65 -7.52
C THR A 79 10.29 -26.10 -6.32
N GLN A 80 9.62 -25.67 -5.25
CA GLN A 80 10.22 -25.05 -4.06
C GLN A 80 11.37 -25.89 -3.47
N HIS A 81 11.24 -27.22 -3.46
CA HIS A 81 12.25 -28.14 -2.95
C HIS A 81 13.59 -28.13 -3.71
N LEU A 82 13.66 -27.47 -4.87
CA LEU A 82 14.84 -27.39 -5.74
C LEU A 82 15.71 -26.15 -5.49
N TYR A 83 15.25 -25.19 -4.68
CA TYR A 83 15.92 -23.90 -4.50
C TYR A 83 16.46 -23.69 -3.09
N ALA A 84 17.48 -22.84 -2.97
CA ALA A 84 17.93 -22.33 -1.68
C ALA A 84 16.88 -21.39 -1.07
N ASN A 85 16.77 -21.34 0.27
CA ASN A 85 15.72 -20.58 0.94
C ASN A 85 16.06 -19.07 1.00
N ASN A 86 15.67 -18.32 -0.03
CA ASN A 86 15.74 -16.85 -0.07
C ASN A 86 14.37 -16.19 0.24
N LEU A 87 13.44 -16.95 0.84
CA LEU A 87 12.09 -16.49 1.14
C LEU A 87 11.85 -16.22 2.64
N GLY A 88 12.89 -16.29 3.47
CA GLY A 88 12.72 -16.22 4.91
C GLY A 88 11.89 -17.40 5.45
N GLU A 89 11.34 -17.25 6.66
CA GLU A 89 10.41 -18.22 7.25
C GLU A 89 8.94 -17.83 7.03
N ASP A 90 8.69 -16.56 6.73
CA ASP A 90 7.38 -15.92 6.72
C ASP A 90 6.84 -15.60 5.32
N CYS A 91 7.62 -15.82 4.24
CA CYS A 91 7.14 -15.60 2.87
C CYS A 91 6.88 -16.94 2.14
N PRO A 92 5.63 -17.44 2.11
CA PRO A 92 5.31 -18.73 1.51
C PRO A 92 5.39 -18.72 -0.03
N VAL A 93 5.60 -19.89 -0.63
CA VAL A 93 5.39 -20.07 -2.07
C VAL A 93 3.94 -20.44 -2.33
N PHE A 94 3.29 -19.72 -3.21
CA PHE A 94 1.92 -19.98 -3.65
C PHE A 94 1.78 -19.83 -5.17
N ASP A 95 0.67 -20.32 -5.71
CA ASP A 95 0.39 -20.25 -7.14
C ASP A 95 0.32 -18.79 -7.61
N ASN A 96 0.94 -18.50 -8.76
CA ASN A 96 1.02 -17.16 -9.35
C ASN A 96 1.76 -16.11 -8.48
N LEU A 97 2.63 -16.54 -7.56
CA LEU A 97 3.49 -15.65 -6.75
C LEU A 97 4.18 -14.56 -7.59
N PHE A 98 4.84 -14.96 -8.68
CA PHE A 98 5.56 -14.00 -9.52
C PHE A 98 4.60 -13.01 -10.19
N GLU A 99 3.46 -13.46 -10.68
CA GLU A 99 2.46 -12.59 -11.30
C GLU A 99 1.91 -11.56 -10.30
N PHE A 100 1.64 -11.96 -9.05
CA PHE A 100 1.30 -11.03 -7.98
C PHE A 100 2.37 -9.95 -7.81
N CYS A 101 3.65 -10.35 -7.81
CA CYS A 101 4.78 -9.43 -7.77
C CYS A 101 4.81 -8.45 -8.94
N GLN A 102 4.51 -8.94 -10.15
CA GLN A 102 4.48 -8.11 -11.35
C GLN A 102 3.36 -7.06 -11.31
N ILE A 103 2.19 -7.42 -10.78
CA ILE A 103 1.02 -6.53 -10.72
C ILE A 103 1.28 -5.35 -9.79
N TYR A 104 1.65 -5.59 -8.52
CA TYR A 104 1.84 -4.48 -7.59
C TYR A 104 3.05 -3.62 -7.94
N ALA A 105 4.14 -4.23 -8.42
CA ALA A 105 5.33 -3.49 -8.83
C ALA A 105 5.06 -2.64 -10.08
N GLY A 106 4.31 -3.19 -11.04
CA GLY A 106 3.91 -2.48 -12.26
C GLY A 106 3.01 -1.29 -11.97
N GLY A 107 2.06 -1.42 -11.03
CA GLY A 107 1.24 -0.30 -10.57
C GLY A 107 2.05 0.84 -9.98
N THR A 108 3.04 0.54 -9.15
CA THR A 108 3.92 1.56 -8.55
C THR A 108 4.84 2.21 -9.60
N LEU A 109 5.36 1.44 -10.55
CA LEU A 109 6.16 1.96 -11.67
C LEU A 109 5.35 2.87 -12.60
N ASP A 110 4.14 2.47 -12.99
CA ASP A 110 3.28 3.28 -13.85
C ASP A 110 2.82 4.55 -13.15
N ALA A 111 2.49 4.46 -11.86
CA ALA A 111 2.18 5.61 -11.02
C ALA A 111 3.33 6.62 -10.99
N ALA A 112 4.57 6.16 -10.75
CA ALA A 112 5.75 7.01 -10.78
C ALA A 112 6.00 7.65 -12.15
N ARG A 113 5.81 6.91 -13.26
CA ARG A 113 5.93 7.43 -14.63
C ARG A 113 4.93 8.55 -14.92
N ARG A 114 3.68 8.39 -14.47
CA ARG A 114 2.65 9.42 -14.66
C ARG A 114 2.96 10.70 -13.90
N LEU A 115 3.48 10.59 -12.67
CA LEU A 115 3.96 11.74 -11.89
C LEU A 115 5.13 12.44 -12.60
N ASN A 116 6.13 11.68 -13.05
CA ASN A 116 7.28 12.20 -13.79
C ASN A 116 6.88 12.95 -15.08
N HIS A 117 5.91 12.40 -15.82
CA HIS A 117 5.38 12.99 -17.05
C HIS A 117 4.31 14.06 -16.80
N LYS A 118 4.01 14.37 -15.52
CA LYS A 118 3.01 15.36 -15.12
C LYS A 118 1.62 15.10 -15.71
N THR A 119 1.27 13.83 -15.91
CA THR A 119 -0.07 13.41 -16.36
C THR A 119 -1.03 13.20 -15.18
N CYS A 120 -0.51 13.14 -13.96
CA CYS A 120 -1.28 13.25 -12.73
C CYS A 120 -0.48 14.05 -11.67
N ASP A 121 -1.18 14.47 -10.63
CA ASP A 121 -0.63 15.19 -9.49
C ASP A 121 -0.54 14.24 -8.26
N VAL A 122 -1.50 13.31 -8.18
CA VAL A 122 -1.52 12.19 -7.21
C VAL A 122 -1.68 10.87 -7.97
N ALA A 123 -0.95 9.84 -7.54
CA ALA A 123 -1.12 8.48 -8.02
C ALA A 123 -1.31 7.50 -6.85
N ILE A 124 -2.25 6.57 -6.96
CA ILE A 124 -2.65 5.65 -5.88
C ILE A 124 -2.45 4.21 -6.35
N ASN A 125 -1.69 3.41 -5.61
CA ASN A 125 -1.57 1.97 -5.81
C ASN A 125 -1.66 1.22 -4.46
N TRP A 126 -2.88 0.87 -4.04
CA TRP A 126 -3.08 0.16 -2.77
C TRP A 126 -2.48 -1.26 -2.74
N ALA A 127 -2.23 -1.87 -3.92
CA ALA A 127 -1.59 -3.19 -3.99
C ALA A 127 -0.08 -3.14 -3.68
N GLY A 128 0.55 -1.97 -3.85
CA GLY A 128 1.97 -1.76 -3.55
C GLY A 128 2.23 -1.40 -2.09
N GLY A 129 3.46 -0.96 -1.80
CA GLY A 129 3.88 -0.60 -0.44
C GLY A 129 4.63 -1.71 0.30
N LEU A 130 5.20 -2.67 -0.42
CA LEU A 130 5.86 -3.85 0.15
C LEU A 130 7.30 -3.51 0.59
N HIS A 131 7.40 -2.81 1.71
CA HIS A 131 8.61 -2.10 2.14
C HIS A 131 9.73 -2.97 2.73
N HIS A 132 9.47 -4.23 3.07
CA HIS A 132 10.46 -5.12 3.71
C HIS A 132 11.36 -5.87 2.72
N ALA A 133 10.93 -6.00 1.47
CA ALA A 133 11.68 -6.75 0.46
C ALA A 133 13.09 -6.17 0.28
N LYS A 134 14.09 -7.05 0.29
CA LYS A 134 15.50 -6.69 0.17
C LYS A 134 15.98 -6.87 -1.27
N LYS A 135 17.24 -6.50 -1.52
CA LYS A 135 17.82 -6.62 -2.86
C LYS A 135 17.86 -8.06 -3.40
N CYS A 136 18.06 -9.04 -2.53
CA CYS A 136 18.29 -10.44 -2.90
C CYS A 136 17.47 -11.47 -2.10
N GLU A 137 16.54 -11.03 -1.26
CA GLU A 137 15.74 -11.91 -0.40
C GLU A 137 14.36 -11.31 -0.12
N ALA A 138 13.38 -12.18 0.10
CA ALA A 138 12.06 -11.78 0.61
C ALA A 138 12.13 -11.62 2.14
N SER A 139 11.26 -10.78 2.69
CA SER A 139 11.16 -10.56 4.13
C SER A 139 9.80 -9.95 4.47
N GLY A 140 9.17 -10.32 5.59
CA GLY A 140 7.97 -9.66 6.09
C GLY A 140 6.83 -9.66 5.07
N PHE A 141 6.57 -10.81 4.46
CA PHE A 141 5.58 -11.00 3.37
C PHE A 141 5.89 -10.28 2.04
N CYS A 142 7.05 -9.61 1.95
CA CYS A 142 7.44 -8.79 0.80
C CYS A 142 8.49 -9.50 -0.06
N TYR A 143 8.19 -9.67 -1.36
CA TYR A 143 9.09 -10.33 -2.32
C TYR A 143 9.82 -9.32 -3.22
N ILE A 144 9.10 -8.36 -3.80
CA ILE A 144 9.65 -7.27 -4.61
C ILE A 144 9.39 -5.95 -3.89
N ASN A 145 10.40 -5.10 -3.81
CA ASN A 145 10.29 -3.77 -3.21
C ASN A 145 9.85 -2.77 -4.28
N ASP A 146 8.54 -2.67 -4.49
CA ASP A 146 7.94 -1.79 -5.49
C ASP A 146 8.21 -0.31 -5.18
N LEU A 147 8.33 0.05 -3.91
CA LEU A 147 8.65 1.40 -3.44
C LEU A 147 10.04 1.84 -3.91
N VAL A 148 11.05 0.98 -3.76
CA VAL A 148 12.40 1.28 -4.26
C VAL A 148 12.39 1.47 -5.78
N LEU A 149 11.69 0.61 -6.51
CA LEU A 149 11.55 0.73 -7.97
C LEU A 149 10.84 2.04 -8.37
N GLY A 150 9.74 2.39 -7.70
CA GLY A 150 9.02 3.65 -7.91
C GLY A 150 9.87 4.88 -7.60
N ILE A 151 10.63 4.86 -6.51
CA ILE A 151 11.54 5.95 -6.15
C ILE A 151 12.67 6.07 -7.19
N LEU A 152 13.26 4.97 -7.66
CA LEU A 152 14.25 5.00 -8.74
C LEU A 152 13.70 5.59 -10.04
N GLU A 153 12.43 5.31 -10.36
CA GLU A 153 11.73 5.94 -11.48
C GLU A 153 11.57 7.45 -11.25
N LEU A 154 11.08 7.89 -10.09
CA LEU A 154 10.94 9.31 -9.74
C LEU A 154 12.28 10.06 -9.79
N LEU A 155 13.37 9.43 -9.35
CA LEU A 155 14.71 10.00 -9.38
C LEU A 155 15.24 10.30 -10.80
N LYS A 156 14.57 9.84 -11.86
CA LYS A 156 14.91 10.25 -13.24
C LYS A 156 14.60 11.73 -13.50
N TYR A 157 13.61 12.30 -12.81
CA TYR A 157 13.15 13.68 -13.01
C TYR A 157 13.27 14.55 -11.74
N HIS A 158 13.23 13.93 -10.56
CA HIS A 158 13.29 14.63 -9.29
C HIS A 158 14.68 14.50 -8.66
N ALA A 159 15.31 15.64 -8.33
CA ALA A 159 16.62 15.65 -7.68
C ALA A 159 16.58 14.99 -6.30
N ARG A 160 15.47 15.19 -5.58
CA ARG A 160 15.20 14.67 -4.23
C ARG A 160 13.80 14.07 -4.14
N VAL A 161 13.70 12.86 -3.62
CA VAL A 161 12.42 12.19 -3.32
C VAL A 161 12.32 11.99 -1.80
N LEU A 162 11.17 12.29 -1.23
CA LEU A 162 10.88 12.03 0.18
C LEU A 162 10.01 10.78 0.28
N TYR A 163 10.45 9.79 1.05
CA TYR A 163 9.70 8.61 1.41
C TYR A 163 9.18 8.76 2.84
N ILE A 164 7.87 8.62 3.03
CA ILE A 164 7.19 8.68 4.33
C ILE A 164 6.48 7.36 4.53
N ASP A 165 6.67 6.76 5.71
CA ASP A 165 6.16 5.44 6.06
C ASP A 165 5.38 5.52 7.38
N ILE A 166 4.10 5.16 7.33
CA ILE A 166 3.19 5.12 8.48
C ILE A 166 2.69 3.70 8.80
N ASP A 167 3.31 2.67 8.21
CA ASP A 167 3.16 1.28 8.65
C ASP A 167 3.63 1.13 10.10
N VAL A 168 3.06 0.17 10.84
CA VAL A 168 3.51 -0.08 12.21
C VAL A 168 4.94 -0.64 12.27
N HIS A 169 5.39 -1.27 11.19
CA HIS A 169 6.74 -1.83 11.06
C HIS A 169 7.70 -0.81 10.46
N HIS A 170 8.98 -0.93 10.82
CA HIS A 170 10.02 -0.09 10.21
C HIS A 170 10.19 -0.42 8.72
N GLY A 171 10.14 0.61 7.86
CA GLY A 171 10.36 0.53 6.40
C GLY A 171 11.81 0.24 6.01
N ASP A 172 12.34 -0.88 6.50
CA ASP A 172 13.75 -1.22 6.52
C ASP A 172 14.33 -1.54 5.15
N GLY A 173 13.58 -2.17 4.24
CA GLY A 173 14.02 -2.43 2.86
C GLY A 173 14.22 -1.14 2.06
N VAL A 174 13.32 -0.16 2.24
CA VAL A 174 13.45 1.16 1.59
C VAL A 174 14.58 1.97 2.21
N GLU A 175 14.69 1.98 3.55
CA GLU A 175 15.82 2.63 4.25
C GLU A 175 17.17 2.06 3.79
N GLU A 176 17.30 0.73 3.78
CA GLU A 176 18.55 0.05 3.37
C GLU A 176 18.94 0.40 1.92
N ALA A 177 17.98 0.39 1.00
CA ALA A 177 18.22 0.69 -0.41
C ALA A 177 18.79 2.10 -0.65
N PHE A 178 18.45 3.06 0.21
CA PHE A 178 18.82 4.46 0.06
C PHE A 178 19.72 5.00 1.18
N TYR A 179 20.23 4.13 2.06
CA TYR A 179 20.96 4.52 3.26
C TYR A 179 22.20 5.42 3.02
N PHE A 180 22.81 5.32 1.84
CA PHE A 180 24.03 6.03 1.47
C PHE A 180 23.82 7.14 0.42
N THR A 181 22.59 7.61 0.19
CA THR A 181 22.30 8.74 -0.71
C THR A 181 21.62 9.89 0.00
N ASP A 182 21.85 11.11 -0.49
CA ASP A 182 21.15 12.34 -0.11
C ASP A 182 19.97 12.68 -1.04
N ARG A 183 19.78 11.89 -2.10
CA ARG A 183 18.69 12.07 -3.07
C ARG A 183 17.38 11.47 -2.62
N VAL A 184 17.40 10.62 -1.61
CA VAL A 184 16.19 10.05 -1.00
C VAL A 184 16.29 10.26 0.50
N MET A 185 15.25 10.83 1.10
CA MET A 185 15.11 10.89 2.55
C MET A 185 14.02 9.92 2.95
N THR A 186 14.32 9.01 3.88
CA THR A 186 13.35 8.07 4.45
C THR A 186 12.90 8.55 5.82
N VAL A 187 11.60 8.57 6.07
CA VAL A 187 11.01 8.94 7.35
C VAL A 187 10.00 7.88 7.77
N SER A 188 10.29 7.11 8.81
CA SER A 188 9.44 6.01 9.26
C SER A 188 9.00 6.18 10.71
N PHE A 189 7.69 5.99 10.95
CA PHE A 189 7.05 6.02 12.27
C PHE A 189 6.57 4.62 12.64
N HIS A 190 7.29 3.92 13.51
CA HIS A 190 7.08 2.49 13.70
C HIS A 190 7.19 2.10 15.17
N LYS A 191 6.61 0.95 15.54
CA LYS A 191 6.88 0.33 16.83
C LYS A 191 8.33 -0.13 16.89
N TYR A 192 8.97 0.10 18.03
CA TYR A 192 10.31 -0.41 18.29
C TYR A 192 10.44 -0.98 19.71
N GLY A 193 11.26 -2.02 19.86
CA GLY A 193 11.45 -2.75 21.12
C GLY A 193 10.64 -4.05 21.20
N ASP A 194 10.81 -4.80 22.30
CA ASP A 194 10.07 -6.04 22.59
C ASP A 194 10.13 -7.11 21.49
N LEU A 195 11.28 -7.22 20.81
CA LEU A 195 11.50 -8.14 19.67
C LEU A 195 10.52 -7.92 18.50
N PHE A 196 9.96 -6.72 18.35
CA PHE A 196 9.07 -6.38 17.24
C PHE A 196 9.82 -6.39 15.91
N PHE A 197 9.23 -7.03 14.90
CA PHE A 197 9.77 -7.08 13.55
C PHE A 197 9.86 -5.67 12.94
N PRO A 198 10.89 -5.32 12.14
CA PRO A 198 12.04 -6.13 11.74
C PRO A 198 13.26 -6.05 12.68
N GLY A 199 13.12 -5.42 13.86
CA GLY A 199 14.24 -5.23 14.80
C GLY A 199 15.26 -4.15 14.40
N THR A 200 14.96 -3.34 13.39
CA THR A 200 15.74 -2.16 12.97
C THR A 200 14.96 -0.87 13.27
N GLY A 201 15.54 0.31 12.99
CA GLY A 201 14.89 1.60 13.26
C GLY A 201 15.13 2.21 14.65
N GLU A 202 16.01 1.61 15.48
CA GLU A 202 16.29 2.10 16.86
C GLU A 202 16.92 3.49 16.93
N ARG A 203 17.84 3.78 16.00
CA ARG A 203 18.79 4.90 16.12
C ARG A 203 18.33 6.10 15.30
N GLU A 204 18.84 7.28 15.68
CA GLU A 204 18.90 8.44 14.80
C GLU A 204 19.46 7.98 13.45
N GLY A 205 18.62 7.95 12.42
CA GLY A 205 19.04 7.53 11.10
C GLY A 205 20.25 8.35 10.66
N LYS A 206 21.22 7.69 10.03
CA LYS A 206 22.44 8.36 9.60
C LYS A 206 22.17 9.06 8.28
N TYR A 207 22.64 10.30 8.12
CA TYR A 207 22.47 11.11 6.91
C TYR A 207 21.02 11.54 6.65
N TYR A 208 20.33 10.88 5.72
CA TYR A 208 19.01 11.23 5.20
C TYR A 208 17.95 10.19 5.61
N ALA A 209 18.20 9.43 6.68
CA ALA A 209 17.22 8.55 7.30
C ALA A 209 16.72 9.16 8.62
N ILE A 210 15.42 9.16 8.85
CA ILE A 210 14.78 9.64 10.09
C ILE A 210 13.87 8.53 10.61
N ASN A 211 14.23 7.98 11.77
CA ASN A 211 13.46 6.94 12.43
C ASN A 211 12.80 7.49 13.69
N ILE A 212 11.50 7.22 13.82
CA ILE A 212 10.67 7.61 14.95
C ILE A 212 10.19 6.33 15.63
N PRO A 213 10.99 5.77 16.57
CA PRO A 213 10.60 4.60 17.33
C PRO A 213 9.50 4.94 18.34
N LEU A 214 8.41 4.17 18.31
CA LEU A 214 7.21 4.36 19.11
C LEU A 214 6.92 3.12 19.98
N LYS A 215 6.10 3.34 21.01
CA LYS A 215 5.58 2.29 21.90
C LYS A 215 4.13 1.97 21.55
N ASP A 216 3.67 0.86 22.09
CA ASP A 216 2.31 0.35 21.96
C ASP A 216 1.26 1.40 22.35
N GLY A 217 0.10 1.31 21.70
CA GLY A 217 -1.09 2.07 22.07
C GLY A 217 -1.02 3.57 21.79
N ILE A 218 -0.12 4.04 20.92
CA ILE A 218 -0.12 5.45 20.51
C ILE A 218 -1.48 5.84 19.91
N ASP A 219 -2.02 6.97 20.36
CA ASP A 219 -3.33 7.48 19.96
C ASP A 219 -3.24 8.52 18.84
N ASP A 220 -4.38 8.85 18.23
CA ASP A 220 -4.49 9.84 17.16
C ASP A 220 -3.86 11.19 17.51
N ALA A 221 -4.12 11.68 18.72
CA ALA A 221 -3.67 13.01 19.15
C ALA A 221 -2.14 13.07 19.27
N SER A 222 -1.51 12.00 19.77
CA SER A 222 -0.06 11.91 19.90
C SER A 222 0.61 11.66 18.56
N PHE A 223 0.10 10.72 17.76
CA PHE A 223 0.65 10.37 16.46
C PHE A 223 0.56 11.55 15.49
N THR A 224 -0.63 12.14 15.31
CA THR A 224 -0.80 13.25 14.35
C THR A 224 -0.01 14.50 14.73
N ARG A 225 0.14 14.80 16.03
CA ARG A 225 0.99 15.91 16.49
C ARG A 225 2.45 15.68 16.14
N LEU A 226 2.96 14.46 16.39
CA LEU A 226 4.34 14.09 16.09
C LEU A 226 4.60 14.10 14.59
N PHE A 227 3.74 13.43 13.83
CA PHE A 227 3.79 13.36 12.37
C PHE A 227 3.83 14.75 11.72
N LYS A 228 2.84 15.61 12.04
CA LYS A 228 2.74 16.95 11.45
C LYS A 228 3.96 17.81 11.77
N THR A 229 4.49 17.72 12.99
CA THR A 229 5.67 18.48 13.42
C THR A 229 6.92 18.06 12.65
N ILE A 230 7.17 16.76 12.54
CA ILE A 230 8.35 16.22 11.88
C ILE A 230 8.27 16.43 10.38
N ILE A 231 7.17 16.03 9.75
CA ILE A 231 7.01 16.10 8.29
C ILE A 231 7.01 17.55 7.80
N ALA A 232 6.42 18.50 8.54
CA ALA A 232 6.54 19.92 8.20
C ALA A 232 8.01 20.36 8.10
N LYS A 233 8.82 20.00 9.10
CA LYS A 233 10.21 20.41 9.14
C LYS A 233 11.05 19.71 8.08
N VAL A 234 10.75 18.43 7.82
CA VAL A 234 11.39 17.65 6.76
C VAL A 234 11.12 18.29 5.41
N VAL A 235 9.87 18.58 5.04
CA VAL A 235 9.55 19.19 3.74
C VAL A 235 10.17 20.59 3.61
N GLU A 236 10.15 21.39 4.67
CA GLU A 236 10.79 22.73 4.71
C GLU A 236 12.30 22.66 4.45
N THR A 237 12.99 21.66 5.00
CA THR A 237 14.46 21.58 4.98
C THR A 237 14.98 20.79 3.78
N TYR A 238 14.35 19.65 3.50
CA TYR A 238 14.76 18.73 2.46
C TYR A 238 14.27 19.14 1.07
N LEU A 239 13.19 19.94 0.98
CA LEU A 239 12.65 20.46 -0.29
C LEU A 239 12.51 19.37 -1.37
N PRO A 240 11.71 18.31 -1.12
CA PRO A 240 11.56 17.22 -2.07
C PRO A 240 10.84 17.67 -3.34
N GLY A 241 11.18 17.04 -4.47
CA GLY A 241 10.50 17.23 -5.74
C GLY A 241 9.31 16.29 -5.96
N ALA A 242 9.29 15.15 -5.25
CA ALA A 242 8.21 14.18 -5.22
C ALA A 242 8.15 13.52 -3.84
N ILE A 243 6.97 13.05 -3.44
CA ILE A 243 6.74 12.32 -2.19
C ILE A 243 6.18 10.94 -2.51
N VAL A 244 6.69 9.91 -1.84
CA VAL A 244 6.09 8.58 -1.77
C VAL A 244 5.61 8.39 -0.33
N LEU A 245 4.30 8.16 -0.17
CA LEU A 245 3.66 7.90 1.12
C LEU A 245 3.15 6.45 1.13
N GLN A 246 3.80 5.61 1.92
CA GLN A 246 3.33 4.26 2.23
C GLN A 246 2.30 4.38 3.35
N CYS A 247 1.10 3.83 3.14
CA CYS A 247 -0.04 3.91 4.06
C CYS A 247 -0.38 2.53 4.67
N GLY A 248 0.61 1.89 5.30
CA GLY A 248 0.42 0.63 6.02
C GLY A 248 -0.67 0.73 7.08
N ALA A 249 -1.72 -0.07 6.90
CA ALA A 249 -2.94 0.01 7.71
C ALA A 249 -2.90 -0.86 8.97
N ASP A 250 -1.78 -1.54 9.23
CA ASP A 250 -1.53 -2.28 10.49
C ASP A 250 -1.17 -1.37 11.67
N SER A 251 -0.95 -0.08 11.42
CA SER A 251 -0.87 0.94 12.47
C SER A 251 -2.24 1.32 13.05
N LEU A 252 -3.35 0.83 12.47
CA LEU A 252 -4.69 1.01 13.00
C LEU A 252 -4.90 0.21 14.29
N ALA A 253 -5.80 0.70 15.14
CA ALA A 253 -6.23 -0.05 16.30
C ALA A 253 -6.91 -1.37 15.88
N ARG A 254 -6.79 -2.40 16.71
CA ARG A 254 -7.38 -3.73 16.47
C ARG A 254 -6.90 -4.40 15.19
N ASP A 255 -5.73 -4.03 14.70
CA ASP A 255 -5.03 -4.85 13.73
C ASP A 255 -4.64 -6.21 14.37
N ARG A 256 -4.54 -7.27 13.56
CA ARG A 256 -4.18 -8.61 14.08
C ARG A 256 -2.72 -8.73 14.49
N LEU A 257 -1.82 -7.96 13.88
CA LEU A 257 -0.38 -8.00 14.14
C LEU A 257 0.12 -6.71 14.79
N GLY A 258 -0.42 -5.56 14.37
CA GLY A 258 -0.07 -4.26 14.89
C GLY A 258 -0.66 -3.99 16.27
N CYS A 259 0.01 -3.12 17.04
CA CYS A 259 -0.37 -2.80 18.41
C CYS A 259 -0.39 -1.29 18.70
N PHE A 260 -0.67 -0.49 17.67
CA PHE A 260 -1.03 0.92 17.82
C PHE A 260 -2.53 1.07 18.07
N ASN A 261 -2.97 2.31 18.33
CA ASN A 261 -4.35 2.64 18.66
C ASN A 261 -4.87 3.79 17.78
N LEU A 262 -4.53 3.77 16.48
CA LEU A 262 -4.96 4.79 15.54
C LEU A 262 -6.36 4.50 15.01
N SER A 263 -7.18 5.54 14.93
CA SER A 263 -8.42 5.51 14.17
C SER A 263 -8.14 5.71 12.68
N ILE A 264 -9.12 5.38 11.84
CA ILE A 264 -9.07 5.66 10.40
C ILE A 264 -8.93 7.17 10.17
N GLU A 265 -9.61 8.01 10.96
CA GLU A 265 -9.46 9.46 10.89
C GLU A 265 -8.06 9.94 11.28
N GLY A 266 -7.48 9.37 12.34
CA GLY A 266 -6.12 9.70 12.78
C GLY A 266 -5.08 9.35 11.71
N HIS A 267 -5.21 8.17 11.11
CA HIS A 267 -4.38 7.70 10.00
C HIS A 267 -4.54 8.61 8.77
N SER A 268 -5.78 8.87 8.35
CA SER A 268 -6.12 9.71 7.19
C SER A 268 -5.68 11.17 7.33
N GLU A 269 -5.54 11.68 8.56
CA GLU A 269 -4.99 13.02 8.79
C GLU A 269 -3.52 13.14 8.37
N CYS A 270 -2.77 12.03 8.30
CA CYS A 270 -1.41 11.99 7.76
C CYS A 270 -1.43 12.22 6.24
N VAL A 271 -2.27 11.47 5.51
CA VAL A 271 -2.48 11.62 4.06
C VAL A 271 -2.92 13.05 3.73
N LYS A 272 -3.93 13.56 4.45
CA LYS A 272 -4.44 14.93 4.29
C LYS A 272 -3.38 15.99 4.55
N PHE A 273 -2.46 15.75 5.48
CA PHE A 273 -1.39 16.67 5.79
C PHE A 273 -0.33 16.68 4.68
N VAL A 274 0.09 15.50 4.20
CA VAL A 274 1.06 15.36 3.11
C VAL A 274 0.52 15.97 1.82
N LYS A 275 -0.75 15.71 1.48
CA LYS A 275 -1.38 16.27 0.28
C LYS A 275 -1.30 17.80 0.20
N LYS A 276 -1.41 18.51 1.33
CA LYS A 276 -1.38 19.98 1.39
C LYS A 276 -0.08 20.62 0.92
N PHE A 277 1.01 19.85 0.83
CA PHE A 277 2.26 20.38 0.29
C PHE A 277 2.21 20.63 -1.22
N ASN A 278 1.22 20.06 -1.94
CA ASN A 278 1.07 20.18 -3.40
C ASN A 278 2.36 19.78 -4.15
N ILE A 279 2.98 18.70 -3.70
CA ILE A 279 4.16 18.06 -4.31
C ILE A 279 3.67 16.75 -4.96
N PRO A 280 4.15 16.37 -6.17
CA PRO A 280 3.78 15.10 -6.80
C PRO A 280 3.80 13.95 -5.80
N LEU A 281 2.66 13.29 -5.64
CA LEU A 281 2.42 12.35 -4.54
C LEU A 281 2.06 10.97 -5.07
N LEU A 282 2.91 9.99 -4.77
CA LEU A 282 2.62 8.58 -4.92
C LEU A 282 2.13 8.04 -3.57
N VAL A 283 0.95 7.46 -3.53
CA VAL A 283 0.37 6.82 -2.34
C VAL A 283 0.27 5.32 -2.59
N THR A 284 0.78 4.52 -1.67
CA THR A 284 0.70 3.06 -1.74
C THR A 284 0.01 2.48 -0.51
N GLY A 285 -0.33 1.20 -0.58
CA GLY A 285 -0.76 0.44 0.59
C GLY A 285 0.41 0.10 1.51
N GLY A 286 0.43 -1.14 1.99
CA GLY A 286 1.35 -1.63 3.00
C GLY A 286 0.77 -2.81 3.78
N GLY A 287 1.18 -2.97 5.04
CA GLY A 287 0.59 -3.91 5.98
C GLY A 287 -0.89 -3.62 6.28
N GLY A 288 -1.49 -4.47 7.13
CA GLY A 288 -2.89 -4.40 7.53
C GLY A 288 -3.57 -5.75 7.44
N TYR A 289 -3.95 -6.29 8.58
CA TYR A 289 -4.30 -7.70 8.77
C TYR A 289 -5.70 -7.90 9.37
N THR A 290 -6.39 -6.81 9.73
CA THR A 290 -7.85 -6.78 9.88
C THR A 290 -8.45 -6.22 8.58
N LYS A 291 -8.67 -7.10 7.59
CA LYS A 291 -8.99 -6.76 6.18
C LYS A 291 -10.15 -5.78 6.01
N GLU A 292 -11.16 -5.85 6.88
CA GLU A 292 -12.31 -4.95 6.88
C GLU A 292 -11.89 -3.51 7.22
N ASN A 293 -10.98 -3.35 8.18
CA ASN A 293 -10.46 -2.03 8.57
C ASN A 293 -9.48 -1.48 7.53
N VAL A 294 -8.72 -2.34 6.87
CA VAL A 294 -7.89 -1.95 5.71
C VAL A 294 -8.78 -1.37 4.60
N ALA A 295 -9.85 -2.09 4.25
CA ALA A 295 -10.80 -1.65 3.24
C ALA A 295 -11.41 -0.28 3.57
N ARG A 296 -11.89 -0.11 4.81
CA ARG A 296 -12.41 1.19 5.30
C ARG A 296 -11.35 2.29 5.22
N CYS A 297 -10.14 2.03 5.71
CA CYS A 297 -9.07 3.03 5.79
C CYS A 297 -8.69 3.56 4.41
N TRP A 298 -8.32 2.67 3.48
CA TRP A 298 -7.91 3.07 2.15
C TRP A 298 -9.05 3.67 1.32
N ALA A 299 -10.31 3.30 1.56
CA ALA A 299 -11.46 3.98 0.95
C ALA A 299 -11.60 5.43 1.46
N VAL A 300 -11.47 5.66 2.77
CA VAL A 300 -11.48 7.01 3.36
C VAL A 300 -10.30 7.83 2.85
N GLU A 301 -9.10 7.27 2.78
CA GLU A 301 -7.91 7.95 2.27
C GLU A 301 -8.02 8.28 0.79
N THR A 302 -8.62 7.40 -0.02
CA THR A 302 -8.97 7.72 -1.41
C THR A 302 -9.92 8.92 -1.47
N GLY A 303 -10.92 8.98 -0.57
CA GLY A 303 -11.78 10.14 -0.39
C GLY A 303 -11.03 11.43 -0.05
N VAL A 304 -10.09 11.37 0.91
CA VAL A 304 -9.22 12.48 1.29
C VAL A 304 -8.41 12.98 0.10
N LEU A 305 -7.82 12.07 -0.67
CA LEU A 305 -7.07 12.41 -1.87
C LEU A 305 -7.96 13.09 -2.92
N LEU A 306 -9.23 12.70 -3.03
CA LEU A 306 -10.22 13.29 -3.94
C LEU A 306 -10.94 14.54 -3.40
N ASP A 307 -10.56 15.05 -2.23
CA ASP A 307 -11.29 16.11 -1.49
C ASP A 307 -12.79 15.79 -1.36
N THR A 308 -13.10 14.53 -1.08
CA THR A 308 -14.46 14.00 -0.96
C THR A 308 -14.64 13.38 0.42
N GLU A 309 -15.57 13.93 1.19
CA GLU A 309 -16.01 13.32 2.45
C GLU A 309 -16.96 12.16 2.15
N LEU A 310 -16.71 11.01 2.77
CA LEU A 310 -17.55 9.82 2.63
C LEU A 310 -18.59 9.79 3.74
N PRO A 311 -19.87 9.47 3.44
CA PRO A 311 -20.85 9.22 4.49
C PRO A 311 -20.45 7.98 5.29
N ASN A 312 -20.78 7.97 6.58
CA ASN A 312 -20.37 6.89 7.47
C ASN A 312 -21.03 5.55 7.13
N GLU A 313 -22.22 5.56 6.55
CA GLU A 313 -22.91 4.36 6.09
C GLU A 313 -22.21 3.78 4.86
N ILE A 314 -21.92 2.48 4.88
CA ILE A 314 -21.32 1.76 3.75
C ILE A 314 -22.42 1.46 2.72
N PRO A 315 -22.30 1.96 1.47
CA PRO A 315 -23.24 1.63 0.41
C PRO A 315 -23.20 0.13 0.11
N ASN A 316 -24.35 -0.40 -0.33
CA ASN A 316 -24.45 -1.79 -0.76
C ASN A 316 -23.37 -2.14 -1.80
N ASN A 317 -22.63 -3.23 -1.55
CA ASN A 317 -21.54 -3.71 -2.39
C ASN A 317 -21.38 -5.22 -2.21
N GLU A 318 -20.57 -5.86 -3.06
CA GLU A 318 -20.40 -7.32 -3.08
C GLU A 318 -19.89 -7.89 -1.75
N TYR A 319 -19.07 -7.13 -1.02
CA TYR A 319 -18.45 -7.54 0.24
C TYR A 319 -19.13 -6.93 1.47
N ILE A 320 -20.37 -6.44 1.36
CA ILE A 320 -21.02 -5.69 2.44
C ILE A 320 -21.12 -6.49 3.76
N GLU A 321 -21.29 -7.81 3.69
CA GLU A 321 -21.42 -8.69 4.86
C GLU A 321 -20.16 -8.70 5.74
N TYR A 322 -18.98 -8.43 5.17
CA TYR A 322 -17.74 -8.27 5.96
C TYR A 322 -17.79 -7.06 6.90
N PHE A 323 -18.66 -6.08 6.64
CA PHE A 323 -18.78 -4.88 7.47
C PHE A 323 -19.91 -4.97 8.50
N ALA A 324 -20.58 -6.13 8.61
CA ALA A 324 -21.55 -6.41 9.65
C ALA A 324 -20.93 -6.33 11.06
N PRO A 325 -21.74 -6.08 12.11
CA PRO A 325 -23.17 -5.79 12.07
C PRO A 325 -23.47 -4.30 11.83
N ASP A 326 -22.45 -3.43 11.87
CA ASP A 326 -22.65 -1.99 11.91
C ASP A 326 -22.82 -1.38 10.51
N TYR A 327 -22.19 -1.98 9.48
CA TYR A 327 -22.17 -1.48 8.10
C TYR A 327 -21.69 -0.03 7.98
N THR A 328 -20.70 0.35 8.80
CA THR A 328 -20.13 1.70 8.85
C THR A 328 -18.64 1.76 8.53
N LEU A 329 -18.18 2.90 8.01
CA LEU A 329 -16.76 3.23 7.83
C LEU A 329 -16.07 3.48 9.17
N LYS A 330 -16.71 4.23 10.05
CA LYS A 330 -16.20 4.49 11.39
C LYS A 330 -16.48 3.30 12.27
N VAL A 331 -15.46 2.83 12.96
CA VAL A 331 -15.58 1.74 13.92
C VAL A 331 -15.70 2.37 15.31
N PRO A 332 -16.87 2.26 16.00
CA PRO A 332 -17.19 3.03 17.21
C PRO A 332 -16.23 2.84 18.39
N ASN A 333 -15.39 1.80 18.37
CA ASN A 333 -14.55 1.38 19.50
C ASN A 333 -13.08 1.13 19.14
N LEU A 334 -12.56 1.67 18.01
CA LEU A 334 -11.12 1.56 17.69
C LEU A 334 -10.27 2.05 18.86
N ASN A 335 -10.65 3.19 19.46
CA ASN A 335 -9.84 3.90 20.47
C ASN A 335 -9.80 3.26 21.87
N MET A 336 -10.53 2.15 22.11
CA MET A 336 -10.74 1.56 23.45
C MET A 336 -10.25 0.12 23.53
N VAL A 337 -8.95 -0.09 23.30
CA VAL A 337 -8.31 -1.38 23.57
C VAL A 337 -7.22 -1.20 24.63
N PRO A 338 -7.38 -1.80 25.83
CA PRO A 338 -6.28 -1.92 26.77
C PRO A 338 -5.12 -2.70 26.13
N PRO A 339 -3.85 -2.42 26.48
CA PRO A 339 -2.66 -3.08 25.90
C PRO A 339 -2.70 -4.63 25.88
N ASP A 340 -3.52 -5.25 26.73
CA ASP A 340 -3.58 -6.69 26.95
C ASP A 340 -4.76 -7.40 26.25
N PHE A 341 -5.51 -6.73 25.38
CA PHE A 341 -6.67 -7.35 24.72
C PHE A 341 -6.23 -8.16 23.50
N PHE A 342 -5.95 -9.45 23.72
CA PHE A 342 -5.89 -10.45 22.66
C PHE A 342 -7.28 -10.52 21.98
N ILE A 343 -7.34 -10.24 20.67
CA ILE A 343 -8.48 -10.67 19.87
C ILE A 343 -8.32 -12.19 19.78
N PRO A 344 -9.29 -13.00 20.27
CA PRO A 344 -9.20 -14.45 20.11
C PRO A 344 -9.06 -14.76 18.63
N ASP A 345 -8.17 -15.69 18.28
CA ASP A 345 -8.09 -16.25 16.94
C ASP A 345 -9.49 -16.79 16.60
N PHE A 346 -10.24 -16.00 15.82
CA PHE A 346 -11.42 -16.50 15.15
C PHE A 346 -10.87 -17.30 13.99
N ASP A 347 -11.10 -18.61 14.00
CA ASP A 347 -10.76 -19.49 12.90
C ASP A 347 -11.70 -19.15 11.74
N GLU A 348 -11.39 -18.08 11.01
CA GLU A 348 -12.16 -17.65 9.82
C GLU A 348 -12.16 -18.76 8.76
N ASP A 349 -11.19 -19.67 8.80
CA ASP A 349 -11.08 -20.83 7.91
C ASP A 349 -12.06 -21.97 8.30
N GLU A 350 -12.66 -22.00 9.52
CA GLU A 350 -13.72 -22.98 9.90
C GLU A 350 -15.08 -22.69 9.24
N LEU A 351 -15.27 -21.47 8.74
CA LEU A 351 -16.43 -21.03 7.96
C LEU A 351 -15.94 -20.29 6.71
N ASP A 352 -15.04 -20.92 5.94
CA ASP A 352 -14.42 -20.36 4.73
C ASP A 352 -15.42 -19.59 3.84
N PRO A 353 -15.51 -18.24 3.94
CA PRO A 353 -16.29 -17.43 3.01
C PRO A 353 -15.51 -17.26 1.69
N ASP A 354 -14.22 -17.64 1.68
CA ASP A 354 -13.36 -17.81 0.52
C ASP A 354 -13.60 -19.18 -0.15
N GLU A 355 -14.71 -19.89 0.14
CA GLU A 355 -15.31 -20.84 -0.82
C GLU A 355 -15.54 -20.05 -2.11
N ARG A 356 -14.53 -20.11 -2.99
CA ARG A 356 -14.43 -19.41 -4.27
C ARG A 356 -15.58 -19.84 -5.17
N VAL A 357 -16.78 -19.30 -4.92
CA VAL A 357 -17.87 -19.30 -5.87
C VAL A 357 -17.31 -18.58 -7.09
N ASP A 358 -17.52 -19.18 -8.25
CA ASP A 358 -17.13 -18.74 -9.59
C ASP A 358 -17.64 -17.31 -9.92
N GLN A 359 -17.07 -16.29 -9.26
CA GLN A 359 -17.46 -14.88 -9.30
C GLN A 359 -16.52 -14.04 -10.21
N HIS A 360 -15.55 -14.71 -10.82
CA HIS A 360 -14.54 -14.21 -11.76
C HIS A 360 -15.07 -13.30 -12.88
N THR A 361 -16.36 -13.43 -13.22
CA THR A 361 -16.99 -12.69 -14.33
C THR A 361 -17.35 -11.26 -13.92
N GLN A 362 -17.61 -10.97 -12.64
CA GLN A 362 -18.11 -9.65 -12.20
C GLN A 362 -17.00 -8.63 -11.96
N ASP A 363 -15.91 -9.01 -11.28
CA ASP A 363 -14.71 -8.14 -11.12
C ASP A 363 -14.09 -7.72 -12.46
N LYS A 364 -14.19 -8.58 -13.48
CA LYS A 364 -13.77 -8.27 -14.86
C LYS A 364 -14.81 -7.46 -15.65
N GLN A 365 -16.10 -7.53 -15.29
CA GLN A 365 -17.17 -6.82 -16.00
C GLN A 365 -17.18 -5.32 -15.68
N ILE A 366 -16.88 -4.92 -14.45
CA ILE A 366 -16.80 -3.50 -14.07
C ILE A 366 -15.75 -2.77 -14.92
N HIS A 367 -14.66 -3.45 -15.30
CA HIS A 367 -13.65 -2.89 -16.20
C HIS A 367 -14.09 -2.72 -17.66
N ARG A 368 -15.07 -3.49 -18.17
CA ARG A 368 -15.48 -3.40 -19.58
C ARG A 368 -16.47 -2.27 -19.87
N ASP A 369 -17.31 -1.92 -18.91
CA ASP A 369 -18.38 -0.95 -19.14
C ASP A 369 -17.89 0.51 -19.08
N ASP A 370 -16.69 0.75 -18.54
CA ASP A 370 -16.06 2.07 -18.42
C ASP A 370 -14.95 2.34 -19.47
N GLU A 371 -14.62 1.37 -20.34
CA GLU A 371 -13.70 1.56 -21.48
C GLU A 371 -14.44 2.15 -22.71
N TYR A 372 -15.01 3.36 -22.59
CA TYR A 372 -15.37 4.14 -23.78
C TYR A 372 -14.17 4.96 -24.24
N TYR A 373 -13.32 4.34 -25.08
CA TYR A 373 -12.45 5.09 -25.98
C TYR A 373 -13.31 5.70 -27.09
N GLU A 374 -13.53 7.02 -27.07
CA GLU A 374 -13.84 7.75 -28.30
C GLU A 374 -12.57 7.70 -29.16
N GLY A 375 -12.57 6.79 -30.14
CA GLY A 375 -11.53 6.74 -31.16
C GLY A 375 -11.57 8.02 -32.00
N ASP A 376 -10.40 8.62 -32.17
CA ASP A 376 -10.17 9.72 -33.12
C ASP A 376 -10.66 9.30 -34.52
N ASP A 377 -11.71 9.95 -35.01
CA ASP A 377 -12.11 9.94 -36.42
C ASP A 377 -11.07 10.72 -37.24
N ASP A 378 -9.98 10.06 -37.62
CA ASP A 378 -9.08 10.51 -38.68
C ASP A 378 -9.82 10.44 -40.02
N ASN A 379 -10.54 11.51 -40.35
CA ASN A 379 -11.21 11.68 -41.62
C ASN A 379 -10.21 12.21 -42.67
N ASP A 380 -9.38 11.30 -43.17
CA ASP A 380 -8.48 11.55 -44.29
C ASP A 380 -9.28 11.55 -45.61
N GLN A 381 -9.77 12.73 -46.03
CA GLN A 381 -10.36 12.91 -47.36
C GLN A 381 -9.29 13.30 -48.39
N ARG A 382 -9.22 12.47 -49.44
CA ARG A 382 -8.49 12.71 -50.69
C ARG A 382 -9.15 13.75 -51.59
#